data_AF-A0A7K3XDL1-F1
#
_entry.id   AF-A0A7K3XDL1-F1
#
_cell.length_a   1.000
_cell.length_b   1.000
_cell.length_c   1.000
_cell.angle_alpha   90.00
_cell.angle_beta   90.00
_cell.angle_gamma   90.00
#
_symmetry.space_group_name_H-M   'P 1'
#
loop_
_entity.id
_entity.type
_entity.pdbx_description
1 polymer ?
#
loop_
_entity_poly.entity_id
_entity_poly.type
_entity_poly.pdbx_seq_one_letter_code
_entity_poly.pdbx_strand_id
1 'polypeptide(L)'
;MLKLKLRTSLALAFPLLMIVLLSCGKEGENEQKVSANGTSRSHHTGQNCMSCHSSNGSGEGWFTVAGSAYDNAKINAYANTTVNLYTGINGTGTLKYTIWGDAAGNFYTTENIDFGSGLYVSVKGIAGPKYMTTAITTGQCNSCHGVTTDKIWTN
;
A
#
# COMPACT_ATOMS: atom_id res chain seq x y z
N MET A 1 -55.10 63.80 -20.40
CA MET A 1 -53.76 63.26 -20.74
C MET A 1 -52.97 63.11 -19.45
N LEU A 2 -52.16 62.05 -19.36
CA LEU A 2 -51.21 61.69 -18.30
C LEU A 2 -51.78 61.11 -16.97
N LYS A 3 -51.96 59.77 -16.93
CA LYS A 3 -51.97 58.98 -15.70
C LYS A 3 -50.62 58.29 -15.54
N LEU A 4 -49.99 58.52 -14.39
CA LEU A 4 -48.61 58.19 -14.03
C LEU A 4 -48.45 56.67 -13.82
N LYS A 5 -47.42 56.09 -14.45
CA LYS A 5 -47.10 54.65 -14.42
C LYS A 5 -46.56 54.21 -13.06
N LEU A 6 -47.24 53.25 -12.43
CA LEU A 6 -46.79 52.51 -11.26
C LEU A 6 -45.55 51.67 -11.64
N ARG A 7 -44.41 51.92 -11.00
CA ARG A 7 -43.19 51.11 -11.18
C ARG A 7 -43.09 50.07 -10.07
N THR A 8 -43.09 48.82 -10.49
CA THR A 8 -42.97 47.58 -9.75
C THR A 8 -41.60 47.45 -9.06
N SER A 9 -41.59 47.39 -7.73
CA SER A 9 -40.41 46.96 -6.97
C SER A 9 -40.45 45.43 -6.81
N LEU A 10 -39.80 44.73 -7.72
CA LEU A 10 -39.62 43.27 -7.63
C LEU A 10 -38.39 43.00 -6.76
N ALA A 11 -38.61 42.74 -5.46
CA ALA A 11 -37.55 42.29 -4.57
C ALA A 11 -37.21 40.82 -4.91
N LEU A 12 -36.10 40.58 -5.61
CA LEU A 12 -35.55 39.24 -5.77
C LEU A 12 -34.94 38.81 -4.42
N ALA A 13 -35.65 37.96 -3.68
CA ALA A 13 -35.05 37.14 -2.63
C ALA A 13 -34.14 36.11 -3.32
N PHE A 14 -32.83 36.20 -3.09
CA PHE A 14 -31.84 35.26 -3.57
C PHE A 14 -31.73 34.14 -2.51
N PRO A 15 -32.27 32.93 -2.72
CA PRO A 15 -31.96 31.83 -1.81
C PRO A 15 -30.50 31.45 -2.08
N LEU A 16 -29.63 31.75 -1.12
CA LEU A 16 -28.27 31.25 -1.05
C LEU A 16 -28.36 29.72 -0.90
N LEU A 17 -28.42 29.02 -2.04
CA LEU A 17 -28.32 27.57 -2.09
C LEU A 17 -26.87 27.23 -1.74
N MET A 18 -26.63 27.05 -0.45
CA MET A 18 -25.38 26.56 0.10
C MET A 18 -25.22 25.12 -0.41
N ILE A 19 -24.47 24.97 -1.50
CA ILE A 19 -24.05 23.69 -2.04
C ILE A 19 -23.15 23.08 -0.97
N VAL A 20 -23.72 22.20 -0.15
CA VAL A 20 -22.98 21.36 0.78
C VAL A 20 -22.14 20.44 -0.09
N LEU A 21 -20.86 20.77 -0.24
CA LEU A 21 -19.88 19.87 -0.82
C LEU A 21 -19.82 18.67 0.10
N LEU A 22 -20.55 17.61 -0.25
CA LEU A 22 -20.32 16.26 0.25
C LEU A 22 -18.93 15.87 -0.26
N SER A 23 -17.90 16.27 0.50
CA SER A 23 -16.60 15.64 0.42
C SER A 23 -16.84 14.18 0.77
N CYS A 24 -16.84 13.33 -0.25
CA CYS A 24 -16.90 11.89 -0.08
C CYS A 24 -15.52 11.45 0.45
N GLY A 25 -15.25 11.75 1.72
CA GLY A 25 -14.23 11.03 2.48
C GLY A 25 -14.82 9.67 2.79
N LYS A 26 -14.26 8.60 2.21
CA LYS A 26 -14.54 7.25 2.69
C LYS A 26 -13.96 7.16 4.11
N GLU A 27 -14.78 7.42 5.10
CA GLU A 27 -14.39 7.21 6.50
C GLU A 27 -14.53 5.73 6.84
N GLY A 28 -13.41 5.10 7.24
CA GLY A 28 -13.41 3.84 7.99
C GLY A 28 -13.45 2.54 7.19
N GLU A 29 -13.42 2.55 5.85
CA GLU A 29 -13.33 1.31 5.07
C GLU A 29 -11.87 0.94 4.78
N ASN A 30 -11.50 -0.31 5.07
CA ASN A 30 -10.21 -0.86 4.67
C ASN A 30 -10.20 -1.05 3.14
N GLU A 31 -9.71 -0.04 2.42
CA GLU A 31 -9.61 -0.09 0.97
C GLU A 31 -8.69 -1.21 0.50
N GLN A 32 -9.12 -1.96 -0.51
CA GLN A 32 -8.28 -2.99 -1.12
C GLN A 32 -7.13 -2.34 -1.90
N LYS A 33 -5.90 -2.61 -1.49
CA LYS A 33 -4.67 -2.15 -2.15
C LYS A 33 -3.71 -3.32 -2.30
N VAL A 34 -3.26 -3.57 -3.53
CA VAL A 34 -2.26 -4.58 -3.84
C VAL A 34 -1.27 -3.98 -4.82
N SER A 35 0.02 -4.12 -4.53
CA SER A 35 1.08 -3.69 -5.45
C SER A 35 1.11 -4.59 -6.69
N ALA A 36 1.51 -4.00 -7.81
CA ALA A 36 1.65 -4.72 -9.07
C ALA A 36 2.82 -4.17 -9.88
N ASN A 37 3.43 -5.06 -10.67
CA ASN A 37 4.53 -4.72 -11.57
C ASN A 37 4.15 -3.53 -12.47
N GLY A 38 5.09 -2.61 -12.66
CA GLY A 38 4.94 -1.43 -13.51
C GLY A 38 4.14 -0.28 -12.89
N THR A 39 3.46 -0.49 -11.76
CA THR A 39 2.79 0.61 -11.04
C THR A 39 3.80 1.40 -10.21
N SER A 40 3.58 2.69 -9.98
CA SER A 40 4.54 3.55 -9.24
C SER A 40 3.84 4.43 -8.22
N ARG A 41 2.74 3.95 -7.64
CA ARG A 41 1.91 4.70 -6.70
C ARG A 41 2.46 4.70 -5.27
N SER A 42 3.29 3.74 -4.91
CA SER A 42 3.88 3.68 -3.58
C SER A 42 4.97 4.73 -3.40
N HIS A 43 5.37 4.90 -2.15
CA HIS A 43 6.26 5.95 -1.70
C HIS A 43 6.98 5.50 -0.41
N HIS A 44 7.91 6.32 0.08
CA HIS A 44 8.66 6.05 1.31
C HIS A 44 9.43 4.71 1.32
N THR A 45 10.02 4.33 0.20
CA THR A 45 10.81 3.10 0.06
C THR A 45 11.84 2.96 1.18
N GLY A 46 11.80 1.84 1.89
CA GLY A 46 12.64 1.50 3.03
C GLY A 46 12.03 1.79 4.41
N GLN A 47 10.93 2.55 4.48
CA GLN A 47 10.19 2.77 5.73
C GLN A 47 9.21 1.63 5.98
N ASN A 48 8.83 1.41 7.26
CA ASN A 48 7.79 0.45 7.58
C ASN A 48 6.42 0.97 7.12
N CYS A 49 5.91 0.47 5.99
CA CYS A 49 4.65 0.93 5.40
C CYS A 49 3.47 0.86 6.38
N MET A 50 3.46 -0.14 7.27
CA MET A 50 2.40 -0.38 8.23
C MET A 50 2.41 0.62 9.41
N SER A 51 3.38 1.55 9.48
CA SER A 51 3.29 2.71 10.39
C SER A 51 2.17 3.68 9.99
N CYS A 52 1.89 3.79 8.68
CA CYS A 52 0.81 4.60 8.12
C CYS A 52 -0.36 3.74 7.63
N HIS A 53 -0.09 2.57 7.06
CA HIS A 53 -1.10 1.68 6.48
C HIS A 53 -1.58 0.62 7.49
N SER A 54 -2.12 1.09 8.61
CA SER A 54 -2.74 0.28 9.67
C SER A 54 -4.13 0.82 10.01
N SER A 55 -4.89 0.11 10.85
CA SER A 55 -6.26 0.52 11.22
C SER A 55 -6.35 1.88 11.91
N ASN A 56 -5.26 2.31 12.54
CA ASN A 56 -5.16 3.60 13.23
C ASN A 56 -4.22 4.57 12.50
N GLY A 57 -3.75 4.20 11.30
CA GLY A 57 -2.83 5.00 10.52
C GLY A 57 -3.56 5.90 9.51
N SER A 58 -2.83 6.85 8.94
CA SER A 58 -3.36 7.83 7.97
C SER A 58 -3.37 7.33 6.52
N GLY A 59 -2.80 6.16 6.24
CA GLY A 59 -2.68 5.60 4.90
C GLY A 59 -3.92 4.82 4.46
N GLU A 60 -4.26 4.90 3.18
CA GLU A 60 -5.35 4.12 2.58
C GLU A 60 -5.01 2.62 2.56
N GLY A 61 -5.96 1.78 3.01
CA GLY A 61 -5.78 0.34 3.08
C GLY A 61 -4.85 -0.09 4.21
N TRP A 62 -5.20 -1.18 4.87
CA TRP A 62 -4.43 -1.75 5.97
C TRP A 62 -3.63 -2.92 5.46
N PHE A 63 -2.33 -2.71 5.32
CA PHE A 63 -1.47 -3.73 4.73
C PHE A 63 -1.31 -4.90 5.70
N THR A 64 -1.39 -6.11 5.16
CA THR A 64 -1.15 -7.36 5.90
C THR A 64 0.29 -7.83 5.72
N VAL A 65 0.87 -7.56 4.54
CA VAL A 65 2.29 -7.70 4.22
C VAL A 65 2.73 -6.47 3.46
N ALA A 66 3.87 -5.89 3.84
CA ALA A 66 4.49 -4.80 3.11
C ALA A 66 6.01 -4.71 3.34
N GLY A 67 6.71 -4.28 2.31
CA GLY A 67 8.09 -3.82 2.43
C GLY A 67 8.72 -3.33 1.14
N SER A 68 10.04 -3.18 1.15
CA SER A 68 10.83 -2.64 0.05
C SER A 68 12.02 -3.53 -0.29
N ALA A 69 12.22 -3.80 -1.59
CA ALA A 69 13.38 -4.53 -2.09
C ALA A 69 14.40 -3.58 -2.72
N TYR A 70 15.68 -3.93 -2.57
CA TYR A 70 16.82 -3.20 -3.11
C TYR A 70 17.67 -4.07 -4.05
N ASP A 71 18.53 -3.42 -4.82
CA ASP A 71 19.54 -4.09 -5.62
C ASP A 71 20.58 -4.79 -4.74
N ASN A 72 21.46 -5.59 -5.36
CA ASN A 72 22.55 -6.29 -4.67
C ASN A 72 23.49 -5.35 -3.92
N ALA A 73 23.66 -4.12 -4.39
CA ALA A 73 24.44 -3.09 -3.70
C ALA A 73 23.71 -2.55 -2.46
N LYS A 74 22.41 -2.81 -2.32
CA LYS A 74 21.51 -2.34 -1.26
C LYS A 74 21.37 -0.82 -1.24
N ILE A 75 21.58 -0.18 -2.41
CA ILE A 75 21.56 1.27 -2.57
C ILE A 75 20.26 1.69 -3.25
N ASN A 76 19.97 1.14 -4.42
CA ASN A 76 18.80 1.54 -5.21
C ASN A 76 17.64 0.59 -4.96
N ALA A 77 16.42 1.13 -5.02
CA ALA A 77 15.21 0.34 -4.99
C ALA A 77 15.17 -0.61 -6.19
N TYR A 78 14.79 -1.87 -5.96
CA TYR A 78 14.66 -2.88 -7.00
C TYR A 78 13.21 -3.02 -7.41
N ALA A 79 12.89 -2.51 -8.59
CA ALA A 79 11.55 -2.53 -9.15
C ALA A 79 11.05 -3.96 -9.47
N ASN A 80 9.74 -4.16 -9.38
CA ASN A 80 9.02 -5.33 -9.93
C ASN A 80 9.52 -6.69 -9.39
N THR A 81 9.92 -6.74 -8.12
CA THR A 81 10.30 -8.00 -7.48
C THR A 81 9.10 -8.95 -7.33
N THR A 82 9.34 -10.23 -7.12
CA THR A 82 8.29 -11.17 -6.70
C THR A 82 8.57 -11.66 -5.31
N VAL A 83 7.65 -11.45 -4.38
CA VAL A 83 7.73 -11.96 -3.01
C VAL A 83 6.80 -13.15 -2.87
N ASN A 84 7.33 -14.28 -2.44
CA ASN A 84 6.56 -15.51 -2.24
C ASN A 84 6.60 -15.95 -0.79
N LEU A 85 5.47 -16.44 -0.30
CA LEU A 85 5.33 -16.99 1.05
C LEU A 85 5.05 -18.50 0.97
N TYR A 86 5.91 -19.29 1.59
CA TYR A 86 5.88 -20.75 1.57
C TYR A 86 5.62 -21.32 2.96
N THR A 87 5.09 -22.55 3.02
CA THR A 87 4.97 -23.28 4.29
C THR A 87 6.28 -23.89 4.78
N GLY A 88 7.32 -23.97 3.93
CA GLY A 88 8.59 -24.58 4.25
C GLY A 88 9.79 -23.67 3.96
N ILE A 89 10.87 -23.90 4.72
CA ILE A 89 12.14 -23.16 4.61
C ILE A 89 12.72 -23.27 3.20
N ASN A 90 13.40 -22.22 2.73
CA ASN A 90 14.06 -22.18 1.42
C ASN A 90 13.13 -22.48 0.23
N GLY A 91 11.86 -22.07 0.33
CA GLY A 91 10.88 -22.27 -0.75
C GLY A 91 10.38 -23.70 -0.89
N THR A 92 10.61 -24.54 0.12
CA THR A 92 10.03 -25.88 0.19
C THR A 92 8.57 -25.83 0.66
N GLY A 93 7.86 -26.96 0.56
CA GLY A 93 6.44 -27.02 0.92
C GLY A 93 5.55 -26.32 -0.10
N THR A 94 4.42 -25.79 0.37
CA THR A 94 3.39 -25.18 -0.48
C THR A 94 3.62 -23.69 -0.61
N LEU A 95 3.60 -23.17 -1.84
CA LEU A 95 3.46 -21.74 -2.12
C LEU A 95 2.04 -21.30 -1.73
N LYS A 96 1.92 -20.43 -0.73
CA LYS A 96 0.63 -19.95 -0.22
C LYS A 96 0.22 -18.63 -0.86
N TYR A 97 1.18 -17.71 -1.02
CA TYR A 97 0.91 -16.35 -1.49
C TYR A 97 2.06 -15.84 -2.36
N THR A 98 1.70 -15.02 -3.34
CA THR A 98 2.63 -14.24 -4.17
C THR A 98 2.22 -12.78 -4.11
N ILE A 99 3.14 -11.92 -3.70
CA ILE A 99 2.99 -10.47 -3.66
C ILE A 99 3.95 -9.87 -4.69
N TRP A 100 3.41 -9.09 -5.61
CA TRP A 100 4.18 -8.45 -6.67
C TRP A 100 4.72 -7.12 -6.21
N GLY A 101 6.01 -6.86 -6.36
CA GLY A 101 6.60 -5.55 -6.17
C GLY A 101 6.18 -4.60 -7.27
N ASP A 102 6.18 -3.31 -6.97
CA ASP A 102 5.89 -2.25 -7.93
C ASP A 102 7.18 -1.62 -8.48
N ALA A 103 7.04 -0.64 -9.37
CA ALA A 103 8.15 0.03 -10.03
C ALA A 103 8.96 0.95 -9.10
N ALA A 104 8.43 1.29 -7.92
CA ALA A 104 9.17 2.06 -6.90
C ALA A 104 9.95 1.15 -5.93
N GLY A 105 9.90 -0.17 -6.16
CA GLY A 105 10.59 -1.19 -5.37
C GLY A 105 9.87 -1.55 -4.07
N ASN A 106 8.60 -1.19 -3.93
CA ASN A 106 7.79 -1.59 -2.78
C ASN A 106 6.86 -2.74 -3.15
N PHE A 107 6.55 -3.58 -2.18
CA PHE A 107 5.52 -4.61 -2.28
C PHE A 107 4.57 -4.45 -1.09
N TYR A 108 3.27 -4.60 -1.33
CA TYR A 108 2.24 -4.52 -0.30
C TYR A 108 0.97 -5.21 -0.74
N THR A 109 0.21 -5.73 0.21
CA THR A 109 -1.13 -6.25 -0.02
C THR A 109 -2.02 -6.00 1.20
N THR A 110 -3.29 -5.74 0.97
CA THR A 110 -4.35 -5.75 1.98
C THR A 110 -5.08 -7.10 2.02
N GLU A 111 -4.72 -8.05 1.16
CA GLU A 111 -5.32 -9.37 1.14
C GLU A 111 -5.04 -10.11 2.45
N ASN A 112 -5.98 -10.94 2.89
CA ASN A 112 -5.81 -11.70 4.12
C ASN A 112 -4.70 -12.75 3.97
N ILE A 113 -3.68 -12.67 4.83
CA ILE A 113 -2.58 -13.64 4.90
C ILE A 113 -2.76 -14.47 6.16
N ASP A 114 -2.99 -15.77 5.98
CA ASP A 114 -2.98 -16.75 7.07
C ASP A 114 -1.53 -17.20 7.30
N PHE A 115 -0.91 -16.63 8.33
CA PHE A 115 0.44 -17.00 8.72
C PHE A 115 0.51 -18.37 9.41
N GLY A 116 -0.60 -18.91 9.95
CA GLY A 116 -0.59 -20.14 10.74
C GLY A 116 0.48 -20.15 11.83
N SER A 117 1.33 -21.19 11.83
CA SER A 117 2.51 -21.29 12.70
C SER A 117 3.74 -20.52 12.20
N GLY A 118 3.65 -19.89 11.04
CA GLY A 118 4.72 -19.15 10.36
C GLY A 118 4.83 -19.49 8.88
N LEU A 119 5.20 -18.50 8.06
CA LEU A 119 5.49 -18.66 6.63
C LEU A 119 6.93 -18.25 6.32
N TYR A 120 7.55 -18.89 5.33
CA TYR A 120 8.91 -18.58 4.88
C TYR A 120 8.89 -17.72 3.64
N VAL A 121 9.67 -16.65 3.66
CA VAL A 121 9.69 -15.64 2.61
C VAL A 121 10.77 -15.96 1.58
N SER A 122 10.48 -15.75 0.31
CA SER A 122 11.50 -15.54 -0.71
C SER A 122 11.27 -14.26 -1.48
N VAL A 123 12.34 -13.61 -1.90
CA VAL A 123 12.32 -12.41 -2.75
C VAL A 123 13.09 -12.72 -4.02
N LYS A 124 12.40 -12.68 -5.16
CA LYS A 124 12.92 -13.06 -6.47
C LYS A 124 13.15 -11.83 -7.33
N GLY A 125 14.39 -11.70 -7.80
CA GLY A 125 14.82 -10.82 -8.88
C GLY A 125 15.06 -11.60 -10.15
N ILE A 126 15.84 -11.03 -11.07
CA ILE A 126 16.15 -11.66 -12.36
C ILE A 126 17.08 -12.87 -12.22
N ALA A 127 18.02 -12.84 -11.27
CA ALA A 127 18.98 -13.93 -11.04
C ALA A 127 18.37 -15.10 -10.25
N GLY A 128 17.21 -14.91 -9.64
CA GLY A 128 16.50 -15.95 -8.88
C GLY A 128 16.06 -15.50 -7.47
N PRO A 129 15.48 -16.43 -6.70
CA PRO A 129 15.00 -16.15 -5.36
C PRO A 129 16.13 -16.13 -4.33
N LYS A 130 16.00 -15.22 -3.36
CA LYS A 130 16.68 -15.28 -2.07
C LYS A 130 15.69 -15.67 -1.01
N TYR A 131 16.13 -16.48 -0.06
CA TYR A 131 15.26 -17.07 0.94
C TYR A 131 15.59 -16.53 2.33
N MET A 132 14.52 -16.24 3.08
CA MET A 132 14.59 -16.04 4.52
C MET A 132 14.47 -17.40 5.21
N THR A 133 15.41 -17.73 6.09
CA THR A 133 15.45 -19.02 6.80
C THR A 133 14.60 -19.05 8.07
N THR A 134 14.10 -17.89 8.52
CA THR A 134 13.22 -17.74 9.67
C THR A 134 11.79 -17.52 9.18
N ALA A 135 10.83 -18.21 9.78
CA ALA A 135 9.42 -18.01 9.48
C ALA A 135 8.92 -16.67 10.03
N ILE A 136 8.04 -16.01 9.28
CA ILE A 136 7.35 -14.79 9.70
C ILE A 136 5.94 -15.12 10.20
N THR A 137 5.51 -14.42 11.25
CA THR A 137 4.13 -14.43 11.77
C THR A 137 3.45 -13.06 11.61
N THR A 138 4.16 -12.09 11.02
CA THR A 138 3.66 -10.76 10.69
C THR A 138 4.26 -10.34 9.35
N GLY A 139 3.56 -9.48 8.60
CA GLY A 139 4.03 -9.00 7.31
C GLY A 139 4.74 -7.63 7.33
N GLN A 140 5.17 -7.13 8.48
CA GLN A 140 5.89 -5.85 8.60
C GLN A 140 7.36 -5.97 8.22
N CYS A 141 7.67 -6.21 6.94
CA CYS A 141 9.03 -6.60 6.55
C CYS A 141 10.09 -5.53 6.90
N ASN A 142 9.77 -4.26 6.72
CA ASN A 142 10.67 -3.14 7.08
C ASN A 142 10.69 -2.78 8.57
N SER A 143 9.99 -3.50 9.45
CA SER A 143 10.22 -3.36 10.90
C SER A 143 11.57 -3.96 11.32
N CYS A 144 12.09 -4.92 10.55
CA CYS A 144 13.39 -5.56 10.78
C CYS A 144 14.41 -5.18 9.71
N HIS A 145 14.02 -5.28 8.43
CA HIS A 145 14.92 -5.07 7.31
C HIS A 145 15.19 -3.59 7.06
N GLY A 146 16.46 -3.20 7.15
CA GLY A 146 16.91 -1.80 7.15
C GLY A 146 16.99 -1.18 8.55
N VAL A 147 16.71 -1.94 9.62
CA VAL A 147 16.74 -1.47 11.02
C VAL A 147 17.70 -2.31 11.85
N THR A 148 17.34 -3.58 12.08
CA THR A 148 18.13 -4.55 12.87
C THR A 148 18.71 -5.68 12.02
N THR A 149 18.21 -5.81 10.79
CA THR A 149 18.67 -6.76 9.77
C THR A 149 18.97 -5.98 8.49
N ASP A 150 19.86 -6.50 7.65
CA ASP A 150 20.14 -5.96 6.32
C ASP A 150 18.85 -5.71 5.53
N LYS A 151 18.86 -4.70 4.64
CA LYS A 151 17.74 -4.43 3.71
C LYS A 151 17.37 -5.70 2.95
N ILE A 152 16.09 -5.85 2.57
CA ILE A 152 15.70 -6.88 1.61
C ILE A 152 16.33 -6.53 0.28
N TRP A 153 17.00 -7.49 -0.35
CA TRP A 153 17.67 -7.25 -1.63
C TRP A 153 17.60 -8.45 -2.54
N THR A 154 17.78 -8.20 -3.84
CA THR A 154 17.87 -9.22 -4.88
C THR A 154 18.78 -8.76 -6.01
N ASN A 155 19.05 -9.65 -6.96
CA ASN A 155 19.98 -9.48 -8.06
C ASN A 155 19.34 -9.80 -9.41
#